data_AF-A0A376FFK2-F1
#
_entry.id   AF-A0A376FFK2-F1
#
_cell.length_a   1.000
_cell.length_b   1.000
_cell.length_c   1.000
_cell.angle_alpha   90.00
_cell.angle_beta   90.00
_cell.angle_gamma   90.00
#
_symmetry.space_group_name_H-M   'P 1'
#
loop_
_entity.id
_entity.type
_entity.pdbx_description
1 polymer ?
#
loop_
_entity_poly.entity_id
_entity_poly.type
_entity_poly.pdbx_seq_one_letter_code
_entity_poly.pdbx_strand_id
1 'polypeptide(L)'
;MANADDLIKSYVSAGFKKIHLDCSMSCEDDPVPLTDAIVAGRAARLAKIAEATCREQFGESDLVYVIGTEVPVPGGAHETLTELAVTTPDAARATLEAHRHAFEKEGLSDIWPRIIGLVVQPGVEFDHAHVCDYQPQKAVALSKNG
;
A
#
# COMPACT_ATOMS: atom_id res chain seq x y z
N MET A 1 9.60 -12.88 -5.16
CA MET A 1 8.79 -11.92 -5.97
C MET A 1 8.18 -12.51 -7.24
N ALA A 2 8.72 -13.57 -7.86
CA ALA A 2 8.19 -14.10 -9.13
C ALA A 2 6.66 -14.35 -9.13
N ASN A 3 6.13 -14.98 -8.08
CA ASN A 3 4.69 -15.21 -7.97
C ASN A 3 3.86 -13.91 -7.96
N ALA A 4 4.37 -12.84 -7.35
CA ALA A 4 3.70 -11.53 -7.34
C ALA A 4 3.76 -10.85 -8.72
N ASP A 5 4.87 -11.03 -9.45
CA ASP A 5 5.01 -10.55 -10.83
C ASP A 5 3.96 -11.22 -11.75
N ASP A 6 3.72 -12.52 -11.58
CA ASP A 6 2.72 -13.24 -12.39
C ASP A 6 1.28 -12.96 -11.94
N LEU A 7 1.08 -12.78 -10.64
CA LEU A 7 -0.20 -12.36 -10.08
C LEU A 7 -0.66 -11.04 -10.69
N ILE A 8 0.19 -10.01 -10.66
CA ILE A 8 -0.20 -8.69 -11.13
C ILE A 8 -0.47 -8.66 -12.64
N LYS A 9 0.31 -9.41 -13.44
CA LYS A 9 0.03 -9.61 -14.86
C LYS A 9 -1.36 -10.21 -15.05
N SER A 10 -1.67 -11.27 -14.32
CA SER A 10 -2.94 -11.99 -14.44
C SER A 10 -4.13 -11.07 -14.12
N TYR A 11 -4.04 -10.27 -13.07
CA TYR A 11 -5.08 -9.27 -12.73
C TYR A 11 -5.25 -8.23 -13.82
N VAL A 12 -4.15 -7.63 -14.28
CA VAL A 12 -4.21 -6.58 -15.32
C VAL A 12 -4.73 -7.15 -16.63
N SER A 13 -4.23 -8.30 -17.09
CA SER A 13 -4.71 -8.97 -18.31
C SER A 13 -6.19 -9.35 -18.22
N ALA A 14 -6.71 -9.66 -17.03
CA ALA A 14 -8.12 -9.91 -16.80
C ALA A 14 -8.99 -8.63 -16.78
N GLY A 15 -8.39 -7.45 -16.91
CA GLY A 15 -9.10 -6.16 -17.00
C GLY A 15 -9.29 -5.44 -15.67
N PHE A 16 -8.63 -5.87 -14.59
CA PHE A 16 -8.65 -5.11 -13.34
C PHE A 16 -7.92 -3.78 -13.51
N LYS A 17 -8.60 -2.68 -13.15
CA LYS A 17 -8.08 -1.30 -13.32
C LYS A 17 -7.63 -0.63 -12.03
N LYS A 18 -8.15 -1.06 -10.88
CA LYS A 18 -7.72 -0.59 -9.55
C LYS A 18 -6.83 -1.64 -8.91
N ILE A 19 -5.58 -1.29 -8.63
CA ILE A 19 -4.57 -2.21 -8.08
C ILE A 19 -4.06 -1.66 -6.74
N HIS A 20 -4.13 -2.46 -5.68
CA HIS A 20 -3.46 -2.14 -4.43
C HIS A 20 -2.09 -2.84 -4.40
N LEU A 21 -1.03 -2.05 -4.27
CA LEU A 21 0.34 -2.53 -4.18
C LEU A 21 0.78 -2.56 -2.71
N ASP A 22 0.57 -3.70 -2.07
CA ASP A 22 1.09 -3.98 -0.74
C ASP A 22 2.24 -4.99 -0.83
N CYS A 23 3.45 -4.53 -0.49
CA CYS A 23 4.68 -5.34 -0.46
C CYS A 23 5.37 -5.24 0.90
N SER A 24 4.60 -4.95 1.95
CA SER A 24 5.09 -4.66 3.31
C SER A 24 5.54 -5.88 4.10
N MET A 25 5.05 -7.07 3.73
CA MET A 25 5.35 -8.31 4.44
C MET A 25 6.74 -8.86 4.08
N SER A 26 7.53 -9.16 5.11
CA SER A 26 8.83 -9.84 4.99
C SER A 26 8.66 -11.26 4.45
N CYS A 27 9.49 -11.64 3.48
CA CYS A 27 9.68 -13.02 3.04
C CYS A 27 10.80 -13.71 3.86
N GLU A 28 11.07 -14.99 3.58
CA GLU A 28 12.00 -15.85 4.36
C GLU A 28 13.41 -15.25 4.59
N ASP A 29 13.95 -14.50 3.62
CA ASP A 29 15.29 -13.90 3.69
C ASP A 29 15.29 -12.39 3.97
N ASP A 30 14.12 -11.82 4.30
CA ASP A 30 13.98 -10.39 4.52
C ASP A 30 14.28 -9.97 5.96
N PRO A 31 14.73 -8.72 6.17
CA PRO A 31 14.68 -8.13 7.50
C PRO A 31 13.24 -8.05 8.00
N VAL A 32 13.06 -8.15 9.31
CA VAL A 32 11.75 -8.05 9.98
C VAL A 32 11.79 -6.89 10.98
N PRO A 33 10.99 -5.82 10.78
CA PRO A 33 10.15 -5.53 9.62
C PRO A 33 10.97 -5.06 8.40
N LEU A 34 10.33 -5.02 7.22
CA LEU A 34 10.88 -4.35 6.04
C LEU A 34 11.00 -2.84 6.27
N THR A 35 11.95 -2.21 5.58
CA THR A 35 12.04 -0.74 5.52
C THR A 35 11.13 -0.19 4.43
N ASP A 36 10.63 1.04 4.59
CA ASP A 36 9.82 1.74 3.57
C ASP A 36 10.48 1.74 2.19
N ALA A 37 11.81 1.84 2.13
CA ALA A 37 12.55 1.81 0.87
C ALA A 37 12.44 0.45 0.16
N ILE A 38 12.49 -0.67 0.90
CA ILE A 38 12.33 -2.02 0.32
C ILE A 38 10.88 -2.20 -0.14
N VAL A 39 9.91 -1.82 0.69
CA VAL A 39 8.47 -1.91 0.38
C VAL A 39 8.15 -1.11 -0.89
N ALA A 40 8.56 0.15 -0.92
CA ALA A 40 8.35 1.04 -2.06
C ALA A 40 9.04 0.53 -3.34
N GLY A 41 10.27 0.01 -3.24
CA GLY A 41 10.98 -0.57 -4.38
C GLY A 41 10.26 -1.78 -4.97
N ARG A 42 9.70 -2.65 -4.13
CA ARG A 42 8.88 -3.80 -4.56
C ARG A 42 7.58 -3.33 -5.21
N ALA A 43 6.89 -2.36 -4.63
CA ALA A 43 5.68 -1.78 -5.21
C ALA A 43 5.97 -1.14 -6.58
N ALA A 44 7.07 -0.40 -6.73
CA ALA A 44 7.50 0.20 -8.00
C ALA A 44 7.79 -0.84 -9.08
N ARG A 45 8.46 -1.95 -8.73
CA ARG A 45 8.64 -3.09 -9.65
C ARG A 45 7.30 -3.62 -10.14
N LEU A 46 6.34 -3.87 -9.23
CA LEU A 46 5.03 -4.41 -9.60
C LEU A 46 4.25 -3.41 -10.46
N ALA A 47 4.24 -2.12 -10.11
CA ALA A 47 3.62 -1.07 -10.92
C ALA A 47 4.17 -1.06 -12.35
N LYS A 48 5.49 -1.21 -12.52
CA LYS A 48 6.12 -1.29 -13.85
C LYS A 48 5.58 -2.44 -14.70
N ILE A 49 5.44 -3.61 -14.08
CA ILE A 49 4.91 -4.81 -14.74
C ILE A 49 3.43 -4.59 -15.10
N ALA A 50 2.63 -4.08 -14.16
CA ALA A 50 1.23 -3.74 -14.40
C ALA A 50 1.06 -2.76 -15.58
N GLU A 51 1.83 -1.68 -15.60
CA GLU A 51 1.81 -0.68 -16.67
C GLU A 51 2.17 -1.27 -18.03
N ALA A 52 3.24 -2.09 -18.09
CA ALA A 52 3.64 -2.75 -19.32
C ALA A 52 2.54 -3.70 -19.82
N THR A 53 2.01 -4.55 -18.93
CA THR A 53 0.94 -5.50 -19.26
C THR A 53 -0.34 -4.80 -19.71
N CYS A 54 -0.72 -3.68 -19.09
CA CYS A 54 -1.92 -2.95 -19.50
C CYS A 54 -1.76 -2.38 -20.91
N ARG A 55 -0.62 -1.76 -21.21
CA ARG A 55 -0.34 -1.24 -22.57
C ARG A 55 -0.28 -2.35 -23.61
N GLU A 56 0.34 -3.48 -23.30
CA GLU A 56 0.40 -4.63 -24.20
C GLU A 56 -0.99 -5.20 -24.50
N GLN A 57 -1.86 -5.29 -23.48
CA GLN A 57 -3.18 -5.90 -23.61
C GLN A 57 -4.24 -4.95 -24.18
N PHE A 58 -4.17 -3.66 -23.86
CA PHE A 58 -5.24 -2.68 -24.13
C PHE A 58 -4.77 -1.44 -24.90
N GLY A 59 -3.49 -1.34 -25.28
CA GLY A 59 -2.91 -0.23 -26.05
C GLY A 59 -2.49 0.97 -25.22
N GLU A 60 -3.18 1.23 -24.10
CA GLU A 60 -2.84 2.28 -23.14
C GLU A 60 -3.00 1.80 -21.69
N SER A 61 -2.45 2.56 -20.74
CA SER A 61 -2.62 2.29 -19.32
C SER A 61 -3.46 3.37 -18.65
N ASP A 62 -4.62 2.96 -18.15
CA ASP A 62 -5.58 3.72 -17.35
C ASP A 62 -5.65 3.22 -15.89
N LEU A 63 -4.64 2.45 -15.46
CA LEU A 63 -4.60 1.84 -14.13
C LEU A 63 -4.54 2.90 -13.02
N VAL A 64 -5.26 2.67 -11.93
CA VAL A 64 -5.18 3.48 -10.71
C VAL A 64 -4.68 2.63 -9.54
N TYR A 65 -3.91 3.24 -8.66
CA TYR A 65 -3.16 2.54 -7.63
C TYR A 65 -3.52 3.00 -6.23
N VAL A 66 -3.51 2.05 -5.29
CA VAL A 66 -3.44 2.30 -3.85
C VAL A 66 -2.12 1.75 -3.35
N ILE A 67 -1.47 2.45 -2.43
CA ILE A 67 -0.20 2.04 -1.81
C ILE A 67 -0.34 2.04 -0.28
N GLY A 68 0.69 1.54 0.39
CA GLY A 68 0.72 1.43 1.85
C GLY A 68 -0.01 0.18 2.34
N THR A 69 0.01 0.02 3.65
CA THR A 69 -0.56 -1.12 4.37
C THR A 69 -1.05 -0.62 5.72
N GLU A 70 -1.99 -1.33 6.31
CA GLU A 70 -2.35 -1.20 7.70
C GLU A 70 -1.44 -2.09 8.56
N VAL A 71 -0.76 -1.47 9.54
CA VAL A 71 0.06 -2.19 10.52
C VAL A 71 -0.46 -1.85 11.92
N PRO A 72 -0.80 -2.87 12.75
CA PRO A 72 -0.81 -4.30 12.45
C PRO A 72 -1.89 -4.69 11.43
N VAL A 73 -1.69 -5.83 10.75
CA VAL A 73 -2.66 -6.41 9.79
C VAL A 73 -4.00 -6.66 10.50
N PRO A 74 -5.17 -6.43 9.86
CA PRO A 74 -6.46 -6.58 10.50
C PRO A 74 -6.68 -8.01 10.97
N GLY A 75 -7.21 -8.18 12.17
CA GLY A 75 -7.37 -9.49 12.81
C GLY A 75 -6.08 -10.18 13.25
N GLY A 76 -4.91 -9.52 13.14
CA GLY A 76 -3.60 -10.04 13.57
C GLY A 76 -3.23 -9.75 15.02
N ALA A 77 -4.06 -9.00 15.75
CA ALA A 77 -3.82 -8.77 17.17
C ALA A 77 -4.26 -9.99 17.99
N HIS A 78 -3.30 -10.87 18.29
CA HIS A 78 -3.48 -11.92 19.29
C HIS A 78 -3.43 -11.39 20.73
N GLU A 79 -3.08 -10.11 20.92
CA GLU A 79 -3.15 -9.42 22.21
C GLU A 79 -4.40 -8.55 22.27
N THR A 80 -5.07 -8.56 23.42
CA THR A 80 -6.29 -7.81 23.74
C THR A 80 -6.19 -6.37 23.22
N LEU A 81 -6.88 -6.09 22.10
CA LEU A 81 -6.96 -4.79 21.44
C LEU A 81 -7.63 -3.77 22.36
N THR A 82 -6.85 -3.16 23.25
CA THR A 82 -7.39 -2.16 24.17
C THR A 82 -7.31 -0.77 23.56
N GLU A 83 -6.26 -0.47 22.79
CA GLU A 83 -6.15 0.73 21.97
C GLU A 83 -5.29 0.48 20.72
N LEU A 84 -5.75 1.01 19.58
CA LEU A 84 -5.07 0.91 18.29
C LEU A 84 -4.36 2.24 17.96
N ALA A 85 -3.10 2.16 17.55
CA ALA A 85 -2.33 3.34 17.19
C ALA A 85 -2.81 3.91 15.84
N VAL A 86 -3.27 5.16 15.86
CA VAL A 86 -3.60 5.88 14.61
C VAL A 86 -2.31 6.20 13.88
N THR A 87 -2.28 5.97 12.56
CA THR A 87 -1.15 6.36 11.71
C THR A 87 -0.84 7.85 11.86
N THR A 88 0.42 8.17 12.13
CA THR A 88 0.83 9.57 12.23
C THR A 88 0.93 10.22 10.85
N PRO A 89 0.68 11.53 10.71
CA PRO A 89 0.85 12.23 9.44
C PRO A 89 2.28 12.12 8.88
N ASP A 90 3.28 12.08 9.75
CA ASP A 90 4.68 11.98 9.35
C ASP A 90 5.01 10.58 8.79
N ALA A 91 4.46 9.51 9.37
CA ALA A 91 4.58 8.17 8.81
C ALA A 91 3.90 8.07 7.45
N ALA A 92 2.68 8.60 7.32
CA ALA A 92 1.98 8.65 6.03
C ALA A 92 2.78 9.40 4.96
N ARG A 93 3.37 10.55 5.32
CA ARG A 93 4.23 11.32 4.43
C ARG A 93 5.51 10.56 4.05
N ALA A 94 6.15 9.90 5.01
CA ALA A 94 7.35 9.10 4.75
C ALA A 94 7.07 7.96 3.74
N THR A 95 5.95 7.27 3.89
CA THR A 95 5.53 6.22 2.95
C THR A 95 5.27 6.78 1.56
N LEU A 96 4.57 7.92 1.45
CA LEU A 96 4.35 8.60 0.16
C LEU A 96 5.67 8.97 -0.52
N GLU A 97 6.58 9.59 0.23
CA GLU A 97 7.88 10.02 -0.28
C GLU A 97 8.74 8.83 -0.75
N ALA A 98 8.76 7.74 0.02
CA ALA A 98 9.46 6.52 -0.36
C ALA A 98 8.92 5.94 -1.69
N HIS A 99 7.59 5.87 -1.84
CA HIS A 99 6.96 5.38 -3.08
C HIS A 99 7.19 6.32 -4.25
N ARG A 100 7.06 7.64 -4.06
CA ARG A 100 7.35 8.63 -5.10
C ARG A 100 8.76 8.45 -5.65
N HIS A 101 9.73 8.35 -4.75
CA HIS A 101 11.14 8.17 -5.13
C HIS A 101 11.40 6.82 -5.79
N ALA A 102 10.75 5.74 -5.35
CA ALA A 102 10.87 4.42 -5.97
C ALA A 102 10.27 4.39 -7.37
N PHE A 103 9.10 5.01 -7.59
CA PHE A 103 8.51 5.13 -8.92
C PHE A 103 9.38 5.96 -9.86
N GLU A 104 9.93 7.09 -9.38
CA GLU A 104 10.85 7.92 -10.16
C GLU A 104 12.08 7.11 -10.62
N LYS A 105 12.68 6.32 -9.72
CA LYS A 105 13.82 5.44 -10.03
C LYS A 105 13.51 4.40 -11.11
N GLU A 106 12.28 3.92 -11.17
CA GLU A 106 11.83 2.95 -12.17
C GLU A 106 11.36 3.60 -13.48
N GLY A 107 11.37 4.94 -13.58
CA GLY A 107 10.91 5.70 -14.73
C GLY A 107 9.38 5.81 -14.82
N LEU A 108 8.70 5.74 -13.67
CA LEU A 108 7.23 5.72 -13.55
C LEU A 108 6.66 7.02 -12.96
N SER A 109 7.36 8.15 -13.11
CA SER A 109 6.91 9.44 -12.53
C SER A 109 5.53 9.87 -13.04
N ASP A 110 5.14 9.44 -14.23
CA ASP A 110 3.84 9.71 -14.87
C ASP A 110 2.66 8.99 -14.19
N ILE A 111 2.91 7.95 -13.38
CA ILE A 111 1.85 7.23 -12.66
C ILE A 111 1.45 7.94 -11.36
N TRP A 112 2.24 8.91 -10.88
CA TRP A 112 1.99 9.56 -9.58
C TRP A 112 0.57 10.17 -9.45
N PRO A 113 0.03 10.87 -10.48
CA PRO A 113 -1.35 11.35 -10.45
C PRO A 113 -2.42 10.23 -10.38
N ARG A 114 -2.05 8.99 -10.69
CA ARG A 114 -2.90 7.79 -10.63
C ARG A 114 -2.74 7.00 -9.32
N ILE A 115 -1.88 7.46 -8.39
CA ILE A 115 -1.87 6.98 -7.00
C ILE A 115 -3.01 7.68 -6.26
N ILE A 116 -4.16 6.99 -6.16
CA ILE A 116 -5.43 7.59 -5.69
C ILE A 116 -5.68 7.36 -4.20
N GLY A 117 -4.81 6.64 -3.50
CA GLY A 117 -4.98 6.38 -2.08
C GLY A 117 -3.73 5.83 -1.40
N LEU A 118 -3.61 6.15 -0.12
CA LEU A 118 -2.66 5.58 0.82
C LEU A 118 -3.48 4.86 1.90
N VAL A 119 -3.18 3.60 2.16
CA VAL A 119 -3.74 2.87 3.29
C VAL A 119 -3.10 3.37 4.58
N VAL A 120 -3.94 3.67 5.57
CA VAL A 120 -3.57 4.18 6.90
C VAL A 120 -4.50 3.56 7.94
N GLN A 121 -4.08 3.55 9.20
CA GLN A 121 -4.86 3.08 10.33
C GLN A 121 -5.54 4.27 11.04
N PRO A 122 -6.85 4.51 10.86
CA PRO A 122 -7.57 5.62 11.50
C PRO A 122 -8.05 5.33 12.93
N GLY A 123 -7.71 4.16 13.49
CA GLY A 123 -8.14 3.73 14.83
C GLY A 123 -9.41 2.90 14.81
N VAL A 124 -9.60 2.07 13.78
CA VAL A 124 -10.73 1.12 13.67
C VAL A 124 -10.20 -0.30 13.53
N GLU A 125 -10.74 -1.23 14.32
CA GLU A 125 -10.35 -2.65 14.31
C GLU A 125 -11.45 -3.50 14.94
N PHE A 126 -11.43 -4.80 14.68
CA PHE A 126 -12.24 -5.76 15.41
C PHE A 126 -11.52 -7.11 15.53
N ASP A 127 -11.80 -7.85 16.59
CA ASP A 127 -11.40 -9.25 16.73
C ASP A 127 -12.64 -10.14 17.04
N HIS A 128 -12.40 -11.38 17.43
CA HIS A 128 -13.46 -12.35 17.74
C HIS A 128 -14.30 -11.98 18.97
N ALA A 129 -13.85 -11.05 19.82
CA ALA A 129 -14.45 -10.69 21.10
C ALA A 129 -14.68 -9.17 21.27
N HIS A 130 -14.01 -8.31 20.52
CA HIS A 130 -14.01 -6.86 20.72
C HIS A 130 -14.09 -6.08 19.40
N VAL A 131 -14.63 -4.86 19.51
CA VAL A 131 -14.66 -3.86 18.43
C VAL A 131 -14.01 -2.59 18.95
N CYS A 132 -13.05 -2.04 18.20
CA CYS A 132 -12.48 -0.72 18.41
C CYS A 132 -13.23 0.30 17.57
N ASP A 133 -14.13 1.05 18.19
CA ASP A 133 -14.89 2.10 17.52
C ASP A 133 -13.99 3.25 17.05
N TYR A 134 -14.34 3.81 15.89
CA TYR A 134 -13.70 5.01 15.36
C TYR A 134 -13.84 6.18 16.34
N GLN A 135 -12.72 6.79 16.70
CA GLN A 135 -12.68 8.02 17.51
C GLN A 135 -12.21 9.19 16.63
N PRO A 136 -13.13 10.00 16.06
CA PRO A 136 -12.77 11.05 15.11
C PRO A 136 -11.67 11.99 15.60
N GLN A 137 -11.67 12.32 16.89
CA GLN A 137 -10.69 13.22 17.49
C GLN A 137 -9.26 12.70 17.41
N LYS A 138 -9.05 11.37 17.47
CA LYS A 138 -7.72 10.75 17.34
C LYS A 138 -7.17 10.82 15.91
N ALA A 139 -8.05 10.90 14.90
CA ALA A 139 -7.67 10.93 13.49
C ALA A 139 -7.61 12.35 12.87
N VAL A 140 -7.93 13.40 13.63
CA VAL A 140 -7.94 14.80 13.12
C VAL A 140 -6.59 15.21 12.53
N ALA A 141 -5.48 14.79 13.13
CA ALA A 141 -4.16 15.12 12.61
C ALA A 141 -3.92 14.49 11.23
N LEU A 142 -4.41 13.26 11.03
CA LEU A 142 -4.28 12.49 9.79
C LEU A 142 -5.22 12.98 8.69
N SER A 143 -6.39 13.55 9.05
CA SER A 143 -7.39 14.02 8.09
C SER A 143 -7.10 15.41 7.51
N LYS A 144 -6.12 16.12 8.04
CA LYS A 144 -5.76 17.46 7.54
C LYS A 144 -4.82 17.32 6.36
N ASN A 145 -5.05 18.13 5.32
CA ASN A 145 -4.11 18.24 4.21
C ASN A 145 -2.77 18.76 4.73
N GLY A 146 -1.75 17.92 4.65
CA GLY A 146 -0.36 18.28 4.95
C GLY A 146 0.37 18.85 3.74
#